data_AF-A0A1G3LY94-F1
#
_entry.id   AF-A0A1G3LY94-F1
#
_cell.length_a   1.000
_cell.length_b   1.000
_cell.length_c   1.000
_cell.angle_alpha   90.00
_cell.angle_beta   90.00
_cell.angle_gamma   90.00
#
_symmetry.space_group_name_H-M   'P 1'
#
loop_
_entity.id
_entity.type
_entity.pdbx_description
1 polymer ?
#
loop_
_entity_poly.entity_id
_entity_poly.type
_entity_poly.pdbx_seq_one_letter_code
_entity_poly.pdbx_strand_id
1 'polypeptide(L)'
;MAGAALEIKLDESAWAAARDAFARMAGNDQTAFLEFIGAELKNIAQDAFATESDPTTGEAWAPWSPSYAAKQGKKGGPGSKKLDRHGDLFRSIDYGVLAGGVAVGSNMQHAPTHQFGAKKGAYGQTRRGHSIPFGDIPARPYLGVPPDFADRILGDPAILELLGLPT
;
A
#
# COMPACT_ATOMS: atom_id res chain seq x y z
N MET A 1 -9.99 -12.03 10.96
CA MET A 1 -9.30 -10.73 10.90
C MET A 1 -9.43 -10.21 9.49
N ALA A 2 -10.17 -9.12 9.26
CA ALA A 2 -10.31 -8.52 7.93
C ALA A 2 -9.19 -7.49 7.75
N GLY A 3 -8.19 -7.81 6.93
CA GLY A 3 -7.10 -6.91 6.53
C GLY A 3 -7.16 -6.61 5.04
N ALA A 4 -6.36 -5.65 4.57
CA ALA A 4 -6.13 -5.41 3.15
C ALA A 4 -4.69 -5.81 2.83
N ALA A 5 -4.50 -6.66 1.83
CA ALA A 5 -3.19 -7.05 1.33
C ALA A 5 -3.18 -7.01 -0.20
N LEU A 6 -2.07 -6.54 -0.77
CA LEU A 6 -1.74 -6.67 -2.17
C LEU A 6 -0.68 -7.76 -2.30
N GLU A 7 -0.97 -8.78 -3.10
CA GLU A 7 0.00 -9.80 -3.51
C GLU A 7 0.55 -9.40 -4.87
N ILE A 8 1.88 -9.36 -5.00
CA ILE A 8 2.52 -9.10 -6.29
C ILE A 8 3.11 -10.39 -6.83
N LYS A 9 2.76 -10.70 -8.08
CA LYS A 9 3.35 -11.78 -8.85
C LYS A 9 4.23 -11.18 -9.95
N LEU A 10 5.44 -11.72 -10.07
CA LEU A 10 6.44 -11.32 -11.07
C LEU A 10 6.07 -11.92 -12.45
N ASP A 11 5.04 -11.39 -13.11
CA ASP A 11 4.47 -11.97 -14.36
C ASP A 11 4.75 -11.14 -15.64
N GLU A 12 5.09 -9.86 -15.54
CA GLU A 12 5.21 -9.01 -16.75
C GLU A 12 6.50 -9.20 -17.55
N SER A 13 6.47 -8.93 -18.87
CA SER A 13 7.62 -9.05 -19.78
C SER A 13 8.84 -8.20 -19.37
N ALA A 14 8.62 -7.11 -18.63
CA ALA A 14 9.69 -6.29 -18.04
C ALA A 14 10.51 -7.06 -17.00
N TRP A 15 9.90 -8.03 -16.33
CA TRP A 15 10.55 -8.88 -15.32
C TRP A 15 11.17 -10.14 -15.91
N ALA A 16 11.15 -10.37 -17.23
CA ALA A 16 11.59 -11.65 -17.80
C ALA A 16 13.03 -12.02 -17.42
N ALA A 17 13.96 -11.06 -17.53
CA ALA A 17 15.36 -11.27 -17.14
C ALA A 17 15.51 -11.48 -15.62
N ALA A 18 14.81 -10.67 -14.83
CA ALA A 18 14.81 -10.77 -13.37
C ALA A 18 14.16 -12.07 -12.88
N ARG A 19 13.11 -12.57 -13.54
CA ARG A 19 12.43 -13.84 -13.26
C ARG A 19 13.33 -15.02 -13.58
N ASP A 20 14.02 -14.98 -14.71
CA ASP A 20 14.97 -16.03 -15.09
C ASP A 20 16.21 -16.02 -14.18
N ALA A 21 16.69 -14.84 -13.77
CA ALA A 21 17.73 -14.69 -12.76
C ALA A 21 17.27 -15.25 -11.40
N PHE A 22 16.10 -14.83 -10.93
CA PHE A 22 15.47 -15.30 -9.70
C PHE A 22 15.33 -16.83 -9.69
N ALA A 23 14.90 -17.45 -10.79
CA ALA A 23 14.77 -18.89 -10.89
C ALA A 23 16.10 -19.66 -10.78
N ARG A 24 17.24 -19.00 -11.03
CA ARG A 24 18.59 -19.57 -10.96
C ARG A 24 19.30 -19.28 -9.64
N MET A 25 18.77 -18.36 -8.84
CA MET A 25 19.33 -17.98 -7.54
C MET A 25 19.21 -19.09 -6.50
N ALA A 26 20.14 -19.13 -5.56
CA ALA A 26 19.99 -19.96 -4.38
C ALA A 26 18.82 -19.47 -3.52
N GLY A 27 18.18 -20.36 -2.75
CA GLY A 27 16.99 -19.99 -1.95
C GLY A 27 17.21 -18.85 -0.94
N ASN A 28 18.42 -18.72 -0.40
CA ASN A 28 18.77 -17.60 0.48
C ASN A 28 18.79 -16.26 -0.28
N ASP A 29 19.33 -16.25 -1.49
CA ASP A 29 19.40 -15.04 -2.31
C ASP A 29 18.01 -14.66 -2.82
N GLN A 30 17.18 -15.66 -3.17
CA GLN A 30 15.76 -15.44 -3.49
C GLN A 30 15.03 -14.77 -2.33
N THR A 31 15.28 -15.24 -1.11
CA THR A 31 14.69 -14.65 0.09
C THR A 31 15.16 -13.20 0.27
N ALA A 32 16.46 -12.92 0.14
CA ALA A 32 17.01 -11.57 0.25
C ALA A 32 16.39 -10.60 -0.78
N PHE A 33 16.20 -11.06 -2.02
CA PHE A 33 15.56 -10.26 -3.06
C PHE A 33 14.08 -9.96 -2.76
N LEU A 34 13.33 -10.95 -2.26
CA LEU A 34 11.92 -10.76 -1.89
C LEU A 34 11.77 -9.87 -0.64
N GLU A 35 12.67 -9.98 0.35
CA GLU A 35 12.71 -9.07 1.50
C GLU A 35 12.92 -7.62 1.05
N PHE A 36 13.83 -7.38 0.10
CA PHE A 36 14.03 -6.06 -0.48
C PHE A 36 12.77 -5.52 -1.17
N ILE A 37 12.15 -6.32 -2.05
CA ILE A 37 10.89 -5.96 -2.70
C ILE A 37 9.82 -5.60 -1.66
N GLY A 38 9.68 -6.40 -0.60
CA GLY A 38 8.71 -6.15 0.45
C GLY A 38 8.97 -4.88 1.25
N ALA A 39 10.24 -4.62 1.58
CA ALA A 39 10.64 -3.38 2.23
C ALA A 39 10.29 -2.16 1.35
N GLU A 40 10.57 -2.23 0.05
CA GLU A 40 10.29 -1.12 -0.86
C GLU A 40 8.78 -0.88 -1.04
N LEU A 41 7.98 -1.93 -1.16
CA LEU A 41 6.52 -1.81 -1.24
C LEU A 41 5.92 -1.21 0.04
N LYS A 42 6.48 -1.56 1.20
CA LYS A 42 6.10 -0.96 2.48
C LYS A 42 6.47 0.53 2.51
N ASN A 43 7.65 0.92 2.02
CA ASN A 43 8.05 2.32 1.91
C ASN A 43 7.12 3.10 0.99
N ILE A 44 6.83 2.58 -0.21
CA ILE A 44 5.88 3.17 -1.16
C ILE A 44 4.52 3.39 -0.50
N ALA A 45 4.04 2.40 0.26
CA ALA A 45 2.77 2.51 0.95
C ALA A 45 2.78 3.56 2.06
N GLN A 46 3.91 3.75 2.73
CA GLN A 46 4.10 4.79 3.73
C GLN A 46 4.23 6.19 3.11
N ASP A 47 4.92 6.31 1.98
CA ASP A 47 5.06 7.54 1.22
C ASP A 47 3.71 8.07 0.73
N ALA A 48 2.79 7.19 0.36
CA ALA A 48 1.41 7.55 0.01
C ALA A 48 0.70 8.38 1.10
N PHE A 49 0.99 8.12 2.39
CA PHE A 49 0.48 8.95 3.50
C PHE A 49 1.21 10.28 3.62
N ALA A 50 2.51 10.29 3.32
CA ALA A 50 3.32 11.50 3.37
C ALA A 50 2.87 12.50 2.30
N THR A 51 2.62 12.02 1.08
CA THR A 51 2.19 12.78 -0.10
C THR A 51 0.67 12.93 -0.22
N GLU A 52 -0.10 12.13 0.54
CA GLU A 52 -1.55 12.02 0.43
C GLU A 52 -2.03 11.68 -0.99
N SER A 53 -1.36 10.74 -1.65
CA SER A 53 -1.63 10.35 -3.04
C SER A 53 -1.62 8.84 -3.24
N ASP A 54 -2.35 8.37 -4.24
CA ASP A 54 -2.32 6.99 -4.71
C ASP A 54 -0.92 6.66 -5.25
N PRO A 55 -0.24 5.60 -4.76
CA PRO A 55 1.10 5.25 -5.21
C PRO A 55 1.14 4.68 -6.64
N THR A 56 0.04 4.13 -7.16
CA THR A 56 -0.02 3.58 -8.52
C THR A 56 -0.33 4.66 -9.55
N THR A 57 -1.25 5.58 -9.26
CA THR A 57 -1.66 6.61 -10.22
C THR A 57 -0.99 7.96 -10.01
N GLY A 58 -0.46 8.21 -8.81
CA GLY A 58 0.03 9.52 -8.37
C GLY A 58 -1.08 10.52 -8.04
N GLU A 59 -2.36 10.15 -8.17
CA GLU A 59 -3.47 11.06 -7.93
C GLU A 59 -3.63 11.39 -6.44
N ALA A 60 -3.82 12.68 -6.13
CA ALA A 60 -4.07 13.10 -4.76
C ALA A 60 -5.37 12.51 -4.21
N TRP A 61 -5.34 12.04 -2.97
CA TRP A 61 -6.49 11.45 -2.31
C TRP A 61 -7.65 12.42 -2.19
N ALA A 62 -8.87 11.86 -2.32
CA ALA A 62 -10.10 12.61 -2.17
C ALA A 62 -10.11 13.44 -0.87
N PRO A 63 -10.46 14.74 -0.95
CA PRO A 63 -10.47 15.63 0.19
C PRO A 63 -11.45 15.14 1.27
N TRP A 64 -11.32 15.70 2.46
CA TRP A 64 -12.36 15.52 3.47
C TRP A 64 -13.64 16.23 3.05
N SER A 65 -14.78 15.74 3.53
CA SER A 65 -16.03 16.48 3.38
C SER A 65 -15.90 17.86 4.05
N PRO A 66 -16.57 18.91 3.54
CA PRO A 66 -16.46 20.26 4.11
C PRO A 66 -16.76 20.32 5.60
N SER A 67 -17.75 19.54 6.06
CA SER A 67 -18.13 19.47 7.47
C SER A 67 -17.07 18.78 8.34
N TYR A 68 -16.36 17.78 7.80
CA TYR A 68 -15.27 17.12 8.52
C TYR A 68 -14.00 17.98 8.52
N ALA A 69 -13.68 18.61 7.39
CA ALA A 69 -12.58 19.57 7.28
C ALA A 69 -12.77 20.74 8.27
N ALA A 70 -13.98 21.31 8.36
CA ALA A 70 -14.29 22.38 9.32
C ALA A 70 -14.21 21.92 10.78
N LYS A 71 -14.53 20.64 11.07
CA LYS A 71 -14.36 20.06 12.42
C LYS A 71 -12.89 19.81 12.74
N GLN A 72 -12.10 19.35 11.77
CA GLN A 72 -10.68 19.12 11.94
C GLN A 72 -9.90 20.43 12.06
N GLY A 73 -10.17 21.45 11.25
CA GLY A 73 -9.53 22.76 11.40
C GLY A 73 -9.82 23.46 12.75
N LYS A 74 -10.86 23.01 13.48
CA LYS A 74 -11.18 23.48 14.84
C LYS A 74 -10.55 22.63 15.96
N LYS A 75 -10.10 21.41 15.67
CA LYS A 75 -9.60 20.43 16.67
C LYS A 75 -8.15 20.00 16.45
N GLY A 76 -7.69 20.03 15.21
CA GLY A 76 -6.30 19.82 14.81
C GLY A 76 -5.73 21.16 14.42
N GLY A 77 -4.53 21.47 14.93
CA GLY A 77 -3.74 22.56 14.41
C GLY A 77 -3.42 22.36 12.91
N PRO A 78 -2.72 23.32 12.29
CA PRO A 78 -2.22 23.16 10.93
C PRO A 78 -1.47 21.83 10.78
N GLY A 79 -1.87 20.97 9.82
CA GLY A 79 -1.14 19.75 9.49
C GLY A 79 -1.75 18.40 9.90
N SER A 80 -3.03 18.31 10.26
CA SER A 80 -3.68 16.98 10.41
C SER A 80 -3.75 16.28 9.04
N LYS A 81 -2.86 15.30 8.78
CA LYS A 81 -2.82 14.56 7.52
C LYS A 81 -3.99 13.57 7.39
N LYS A 82 -4.42 13.31 6.16
CA LYS A 82 -5.45 12.31 5.84
C LYS A 82 -4.96 10.93 6.27
N LEU A 83 -5.86 10.13 6.83
CA LEU A 83 -5.59 8.79 7.37
C LEU A 83 -4.55 8.71 8.51
N ASP A 84 -4.11 9.85 9.06
CA ASP A 84 -3.02 9.91 10.03
C ASP A 84 -3.46 10.48 11.40
N ARG A 85 -4.69 10.18 11.83
CA ARG A 85 -5.20 10.75 13.09
C ARG A 85 -4.35 10.36 14.31
N HIS A 86 -3.92 9.10 14.34
CA HIS A 86 -3.07 8.53 15.37
C HIS A 86 -1.88 7.77 14.78
N GLY A 87 -1.75 7.72 13.45
CA GLY A 87 -0.74 6.93 12.75
C GLY A 87 -0.93 5.42 12.82
N ASP A 88 -2.04 4.90 13.35
CA ASP A 88 -2.22 3.45 13.55
C ASP A 88 -2.23 2.67 12.24
N LEU A 89 -2.95 3.18 11.23
CA LEU A 89 -2.97 2.54 9.91
C LEU A 89 -1.56 2.56 9.29
N PHE A 90 -0.90 3.71 9.28
CA PHE A 90 0.48 3.87 8.80
C PHE A 90 1.46 2.89 9.46
N ARG A 91 1.44 2.81 10.79
CA ARG A 91 2.33 1.92 11.58
C ARG A 91 1.98 0.44 11.43
N SER A 92 0.74 0.12 11.09
CA SER A 92 0.29 -1.27 10.89
C SER A 92 0.64 -1.86 9.52
N ILE A 93 1.19 -1.05 8.60
CA ILE A 93 1.60 -1.53 7.29
C ILE A 93 2.83 -2.43 7.47
N ASP A 94 2.72 -3.64 6.97
CA ASP A 94 3.81 -4.60 6.97
C ASP A 94 3.79 -5.47 5.73
N TYR A 95 4.87 -6.23 5.53
CA TYR A 95 4.97 -7.19 4.45
C TYR A 95 5.35 -8.57 4.96
N GLY A 96 5.09 -9.58 4.13
CA GLY A 96 5.54 -10.96 4.35
C GLY A 96 6.03 -11.56 3.05
N VAL A 97 7.17 -12.23 3.12
CA VAL A 97 7.71 -13.04 2.03
C VAL A 97 6.95 -14.36 1.95
N LEU A 98 6.50 -14.68 0.74
CA LEU A 98 5.79 -15.92 0.40
C LEU A 98 6.64 -16.73 -0.58
N ALA A 99 6.22 -17.98 -0.86
CA ALA A 99 6.90 -18.81 -1.85
C ALA A 99 6.81 -18.16 -3.25
N GLY A 100 7.91 -17.53 -3.68
CA GLY A 100 8.02 -16.87 -4.98
C GLY A 100 7.33 -15.51 -5.10
N GLY A 101 7.05 -14.83 -3.97
CA GLY A 101 6.40 -13.53 -4.02
C GLY A 101 6.38 -12.80 -2.68
N VAL A 102 5.76 -11.62 -2.68
CA VAL A 102 5.62 -10.76 -1.51
C VAL A 102 4.17 -10.31 -1.38
N ALA A 103 3.67 -10.32 -0.15
CA ALA A 103 2.41 -9.68 0.21
C ALA A 103 2.68 -8.47 1.11
N VAL A 104 2.11 -7.32 0.77
CA VAL A 104 2.17 -6.09 1.59
C VAL A 104 0.76 -5.68 2.01
N GLY A 105 0.56 -5.25 3.24
CA GLY A 105 -0.78 -4.95 3.72
C GLY A 105 -0.85 -4.42 5.15
N SER A 106 -2.07 -4.37 5.68
CA SER A 106 -2.36 -4.01 7.06
C SER A 106 -3.42 -4.95 7.65
N ASN A 107 -3.24 -5.30 8.93
CA ASN A 107 -4.18 -6.11 9.70
C ASN A 107 -5.35 -5.31 10.31
N MET A 108 -5.40 -3.99 10.09
CA MET A 108 -6.44 -3.12 10.63
C MET A 108 -7.79 -3.37 9.93
N GLN A 109 -8.86 -3.48 10.71
CA GLN A 109 -10.22 -3.73 10.18
C GLN A 109 -10.70 -2.66 9.17
N HIS A 110 -10.24 -1.43 9.34
CA HIS A 110 -10.61 -0.30 8.49
C HIS A 110 -9.68 -0.13 7.27
N ALA A 111 -8.61 -0.92 7.17
CA ALA A 111 -7.63 -0.86 6.09
C ALA A 111 -8.30 -1.07 4.70
N PRO A 112 -9.14 -2.11 4.49
CA PRO A 112 -9.84 -2.29 3.22
C PRO A 112 -10.79 -1.14 2.87
N THR A 113 -11.43 -0.53 3.88
CA THR A 113 -12.33 0.61 3.66
C THR A 113 -11.59 1.82 3.12
N HIS A 114 -10.35 2.04 3.56
CA HIS A 114 -9.53 3.14 3.04
C HIS A 114 -8.92 2.80 1.69
N GLN A 115 -8.47 1.56 1.50
CA GLN A 115 -7.92 1.12 0.22
C GLN A 115 -8.95 1.19 -0.91
N PHE A 116 -10.14 0.65 -0.70
CA PHE A 116 -11.15 0.46 -1.76
C PHE A 116 -12.34 1.42 -1.68
N GLY A 117 -12.46 2.18 -0.59
CA GLY A 117 -13.67 2.93 -0.27
C GLY A 117 -14.81 2.02 0.21
N ALA A 118 -15.95 2.63 0.52
CA ALA A 118 -17.17 1.90 0.90
C ALA A 118 -18.42 2.74 0.61
N LYS A 119 -19.50 2.09 0.15
CA LYS A 119 -20.80 2.73 0.00
C LYS A 119 -21.52 2.88 1.34
N LYS A 120 -22.40 3.87 1.43
CA LYS A 120 -23.31 4.02 2.57
C LYS A 120 -24.03 2.70 2.85
N GLY A 121 -24.01 2.24 4.10
CA GLY A 121 -24.68 1.00 4.50
C GLY A 121 -23.96 -0.30 4.11
N ALA A 122 -22.75 -0.24 3.53
CA ALA A 122 -22.00 -1.44 3.11
C ALA A 122 -21.73 -2.44 4.25
N TYR A 123 -21.78 -2.00 5.50
CA TYR A 123 -21.54 -2.80 6.71
C TYR A 123 -22.81 -2.96 7.56
N GLY A 124 -23.99 -2.74 6.97
CA GLY A 124 -25.29 -2.91 7.61
C GLY A 124 -25.80 -1.65 8.31
N GLN A 125 -26.45 -1.82 9.46
CA GLN A 125 -27.09 -0.74 10.21
C GLN A 125 -26.83 -0.87 11.71
N THR A 126 -26.86 0.27 12.40
CA THR A 126 -26.87 0.33 13.87
C THR A 126 -28.20 -0.21 14.41
N ARG A 127 -28.26 -0.52 15.72
CA ARG A 127 -29.51 -0.92 16.41
C ARG A 127 -30.64 0.12 16.28
N ARG A 128 -30.31 1.39 16.01
CA ARG A 128 -31.27 2.48 15.80
C ARG A 128 -31.68 2.67 14.33
N GLY A 129 -31.26 1.78 13.42
CA GLY A 129 -31.62 1.80 12.00
C GLY A 129 -30.75 2.70 11.12
N HIS A 130 -29.71 3.35 11.65
CA HIS A 130 -28.81 4.16 10.82
C HIS A 130 -27.80 3.31 10.07
N SER A 131 -27.57 3.60 8.78
CA SER A 131 -26.59 2.92 7.93
C SER A 131 -25.16 3.00 8.46
N ILE A 132 -24.40 1.93 8.27
CA ILE A 132 -22.96 1.85 8.54
C ILE A 132 -22.27 1.45 7.23
N PRO A 133 -21.40 2.28 6.66
CA PRO A 133 -21.13 3.66 7.02
C PRO A 133 -22.35 4.59 6.84
N PHE A 134 -22.34 5.74 7.53
CA PHE A 134 -23.43 6.73 7.47
C PHE A 134 -23.56 7.44 6.12
N GLY A 135 -22.51 7.40 5.30
CA GLY A 135 -22.43 7.96 3.96
C GLY A 135 -21.33 7.27 3.16
N ASP A 136 -21.17 7.63 1.88
CA ASP A 136 -20.10 7.08 1.05
C ASP A 136 -18.72 7.49 1.58
N ILE A 137 -17.81 6.53 1.64
CA ILE A 137 -16.41 6.71 1.97
C ILE A 137 -15.61 6.59 0.66
N PRO A 138 -14.94 7.67 0.21
CA PRO A 138 -14.10 7.57 -0.98
C PRO A 138 -12.86 6.72 -0.69
N ALA A 139 -12.39 6.01 -1.72
CA ALA A 139 -11.12 5.32 -1.70
C ALA A 139 -9.97 6.32 -1.53
N ARG A 140 -8.95 5.89 -0.80
CA ARG A 140 -7.67 6.56 -0.62
C ARG A 140 -6.61 5.45 -0.69
N PRO A 141 -6.35 4.93 -1.90
CA PRO A 141 -5.44 3.80 -2.06
C PRO A 141 -4.06 4.19 -1.55
N TYR A 142 -3.54 3.39 -0.64
CA TYR A 142 -2.21 3.55 -0.08
C TYR A 142 -1.35 2.31 -0.32
N LEU A 143 -1.95 1.18 -0.71
CA LEU A 143 -1.23 0.04 -1.26
C LEU A 143 -1.30 0.12 -2.79
N GLY A 144 -0.16 -0.04 -3.45
CA GLY A 144 -0.09 -0.07 -4.91
C GLY A 144 1.35 -0.20 -5.39
N VAL A 145 1.49 -0.60 -6.65
CA VAL A 145 2.76 -0.68 -7.35
C VAL A 145 2.83 0.51 -8.30
N PRO A 146 3.83 1.39 -8.19
CA PRO A 146 3.99 2.48 -9.12
C PRO A 146 4.47 1.96 -10.49
N PRO A 147 4.18 2.64 -11.61
CA PRO A 147 4.55 2.17 -12.94
C PRO A 147 6.07 2.01 -13.16
N ASP A 148 6.86 2.81 -12.45
CA ASP A 148 8.32 2.80 -12.48
C ASP A 148 8.94 1.84 -11.44
N PHE A 149 8.14 1.01 -10.78
CA PHE A 149 8.63 0.11 -9.73
C PHE A 149 9.74 -0.82 -10.23
N ALA A 150 9.56 -1.43 -11.41
CA ALA A 150 10.56 -2.33 -11.99
C ALA A 150 11.88 -1.59 -12.25
N ASP A 151 11.80 -0.36 -12.75
CA ASP A 151 12.98 0.47 -13.02
C ASP A 151 13.70 0.87 -11.72
N ARG A 152 12.97 1.11 -10.63
CA ARG A 152 13.58 1.37 -9.31
C ARG A 152 14.32 0.16 -8.76
N ILE A 153 13.71 -1.02 -8.84
CA ILE A 153 14.31 -2.25 -8.33
C ILE A 153 15.49 -2.69 -9.19
N LEU A 154 15.34 -2.68 -10.52
CA LEU A 154 16.39 -3.09 -11.46
C LEU A 154 17.38 -1.97 -11.78
N GLY A 155 17.17 -0.76 -11.26
CA GLY A 155 18.12 0.34 -11.34
C GLY A 155 19.11 0.38 -10.17
N ASP A 156 18.88 -0.41 -9.10
CA ASP A 156 19.79 -0.49 -7.96
C ASP A 156 20.95 -1.46 -8.27
N PRO A 157 22.22 -0.98 -8.31
CA PRO A 157 23.37 -1.83 -8.59
C PRO A 157 23.52 -3.01 -7.63
N ALA A 158 23.13 -2.86 -6.36
CA ALA A 158 23.20 -3.95 -5.38
C ALA A 158 22.19 -5.06 -5.70
N ILE A 159 21.04 -4.69 -6.26
CA ILE A 159 20.02 -5.65 -6.71
C ILE A 159 20.44 -6.32 -8.01
N LEU A 160 21.02 -5.57 -8.95
CA LEU A 160 21.57 -6.14 -10.16
C LEU A 160 22.69 -7.16 -9.84
N GLU A 161 23.58 -6.83 -8.90
CA GLU A 161 24.61 -7.74 -8.40
C GLU A 161 24.00 -9.00 -7.76
N LEU A 162 22.99 -8.83 -6.90
CA LEU A 162 22.26 -9.95 -6.27
C LEU A 162 21.59 -10.86 -7.31
N LEU A 163 21.06 -10.29 -8.40
CA LEU A 163 20.44 -11.02 -9.51
C LEU A 163 21.48 -11.58 -10.51
N GLY A 164 22.77 -11.26 -10.35
CA GLY A 164 23.81 -11.62 -11.33
C GLY A 164 23.60 -10.97 -12.70
N LEU A 165 22.96 -9.80 -12.73
CA LEU A 165 22.71 -8.99 -13.92
C LEU A 165 23.80 -7.93 -14.09
N PRO A 166 24.07 -7.46 -15.32
CA PRO A 166 25.05 -6.40 -15.54
C PRO A 166 24.60 -5.09 -14.90
N THR A 167 25.53 -4.42 -14.21
CA THR A 167 25.38 -3.09 -13.58
C THR A 167 25.65 -1.95 -14.55
#